data_AF-A0A7C3C7A2-F1
#
_entry.id   AF-A0A7C3C7A2-F1
#
_cell.length_a   1.000
_cell.length_b   1.000
_cell.length_c   1.000
_cell.angle_alpha   90.00
_cell.angle_beta   90.00
_cell.angle_gamma   90.00
#
_symmetry.space_group_name_H-M   'P 1'
#
loop_
_entity.id
_entity.type
_entity.pdbx_description
1 polymer ?
#
loop_
_entity_poly.entity_id
_entity_poly.type
_entity_poly.pdbx_seq_one_letter_code
_entity_poly.pdbx_strand_id
1 'polypeptide(L)'
;MMKNLFLFIVLTLQLSAAYTQNVKLPSISFPIENDKDIKVMQRNCQWCHSYGYILNQGKQSKEFWHHIVLKMRDVYHAPINPRDEKIATEYLFRHYGNGKLK
;
A
#
# COMPACT_ATOMS: atom_id res chain seq x y z
N MET A 1 -34.21 -6.63 -39.71
CA MET A 1 -33.89 -7.67 -38.70
C MET A 1 -32.46 -8.19 -38.80
N MET A 2 -31.98 -8.63 -39.98
CA MET A 2 -30.65 -9.25 -40.15
C MET A 2 -29.44 -8.38 -39.72
N LYS A 3 -29.50 -7.06 -39.95
CA LYS A 3 -28.42 -6.12 -39.58
C LYS A 3 -28.27 -5.94 -38.05
N ASN A 4 -29.39 -5.97 -37.32
CA ASN A 4 -29.37 -5.87 -35.86
C ASN A 4 -28.89 -7.18 -35.23
N LEU A 5 -29.24 -8.33 -35.83
CA LEU A 5 -28.75 -9.65 -35.43
C LEU A 5 -27.23 -9.78 -35.60
N PHE A 6 -26.68 -9.25 -36.71
CA PHE A 6 -25.24 -9.22 -36.95
C PHE A 6 -24.50 -8.34 -35.92
N LEU A 7 -25.10 -7.21 -35.54
CA LEU A 7 -24.54 -6.31 -34.52
C LEU A 7 -24.47 -6.97 -33.13
N PHE A 8 -25.50 -7.75 -32.76
CA PHE A 8 -25.52 -8.51 -31.50
C PHE A 8 -24.48 -9.63 -31.46
N ILE A 9 -24.25 -10.33 -32.59
CA ILE A 9 -23.25 -11.41 -32.67
C ILE A 9 -21.82 -10.87 -32.57
N VAL A 10 -21.52 -9.72 -33.17
CA VAL A 10 -20.20 -9.08 -33.07
C VAL A 10 -19.93 -8.60 -31.63
N LEU A 11 -20.96 -8.14 -30.92
CA LEU A 11 -20.83 -7.67 -29.53
C LEU A 11 -20.56 -8.81 -28.54
N THR A 12 -21.11 -10.01 -28.77
CA THR A 12 -20.88 -11.17 -27.88
C THR A 12 -19.52 -11.83 -28.08
N LEU A 13 -18.89 -11.71 -29.25
CA LEU A 13 -17.55 -12.27 -29.50
C LEU A 13 -16.42 -11.57 -28.73
N GLN A 14 -16.65 -10.35 -28.21
CA GLN A 14 -15.61 -9.59 -27.51
C GLN A 14 -15.45 -9.95 -26.01
N LEU A 15 -16.33 -10.79 -25.45
CA LEU A 15 -16.30 -11.13 -24.02
C LEU A 15 -15.35 -12.30 -23.65
N SER A 16 -14.66 -12.91 -24.63
CA SER A 16 -13.88 -14.14 -24.39
C SER A 16 -12.38 -13.94 -24.15
N ALA A 17 -11.96 -12.80 -23.60
CA ALA A 17 -10.56 -12.56 -23.22
C ALA A 17 -10.21 -13.22 -21.86
N ALA A 18 -10.27 -14.54 -21.80
CA ALA A 18 -9.79 -15.29 -20.63
C ALA A 18 -8.27 -15.43 -20.68
N TYR A 19 -7.55 -14.85 -19.72
CA TYR A 19 -6.11 -15.07 -19.56
C TYR A 19 -5.89 -16.44 -18.89
N THR A 20 -5.32 -17.40 -19.64
CA THR A 20 -5.17 -18.80 -19.18
C THR A 20 -3.77 -19.13 -18.65
N GLN A 21 -2.82 -18.20 -18.76
CA GLN A 21 -1.45 -18.42 -18.34
C GLN A 21 -1.28 -18.10 -16.85
N ASN A 22 -0.28 -18.72 -16.21
CA ASN A 22 0.06 -18.39 -14.83
C ASN A 22 0.79 -17.03 -14.79
N VAL A 23 0.26 -16.08 -14.01
CA VAL A 23 0.96 -14.81 -13.74
C VAL A 23 2.09 -15.09 -12.74
N LYS A 24 3.35 -14.90 -13.18
CA LYS A 24 4.51 -14.96 -12.29
C LYS A 24 4.75 -13.57 -11.70
N LEU A 25 4.60 -13.43 -10.39
CA LEU A 25 5.01 -12.21 -9.69
C LEU A 25 6.52 -12.26 -9.43
N PRO A 26 7.26 -11.18 -9.74
CA PRO A 26 8.67 -11.08 -9.36
C PRO A 26 8.80 -10.99 -7.84
N SER A 27 9.83 -11.63 -7.29
CA SER A 27 10.19 -11.47 -5.88
C SER A 27 10.96 -10.16 -5.72
N ILE A 28 10.30 -9.13 -5.17
CA ILE A 28 10.89 -7.80 -4.95
C ILE A 28 10.89 -7.49 -3.46
N SER A 29 12.04 -7.07 -2.95
CA SER A 29 12.21 -6.60 -1.57
C SER A 29 12.14 -5.08 -1.50
N PHE A 30 11.51 -4.57 -0.43
CA PHE A 30 11.43 -3.14 -0.13
C PHE A 30 11.98 -2.91 1.29
N PRO A 31 13.31 -2.87 1.49
CA PRO A 31 13.87 -2.69 2.82
C PRO A 31 13.60 -1.28 3.35
N ILE A 32 13.42 -1.17 4.67
CA ILE A 32 13.34 0.10 5.40
C ILE A 32 14.48 0.15 6.44
N GLU A 33 14.75 1.34 6.98
CA GLU A 33 15.90 1.60 7.86
C GLU A 33 15.90 0.70 9.10
N ASN A 34 17.01 0.02 9.39
CA ASN A 34 17.05 -0.98 10.45
C ASN A 34 17.56 -0.38 11.76
N ASP A 35 16.66 0.25 12.52
CA ASP A 35 16.97 0.82 13.84
C ASP A 35 16.27 0.07 14.99
N LYS A 36 16.42 0.58 16.22
CA LYS A 36 15.82 -0.01 17.43
C LYS A 36 14.28 -0.15 17.37
N ASP A 37 13.60 0.65 16.56
CA ASP A 37 12.14 0.71 16.46
C ASP A 37 11.61 -0.13 15.27
N ILE A 38 12.48 -0.74 14.46
CA ILE A 38 12.11 -1.55 13.27
C ILE A 38 11.09 -2.64 13.57
N LYS A 39 11.14 -3.25 14.76
CA LYS A 39 10.20 -4.31 15.15
C LYS A 39 8.76 -3.81 15.22
N VAL A 40 8.53 -2.53 15.52
CA VAL A 40 7.20 -1.93 15.47
C VAL A 40 6.69 -1.87 14.04
N MET A 41 7.55 -1.52 13.08
CA MET A 41 7.20 -1.48 11.66
C MET A 41 6.91 -2.88 11.11
N GLN A 42 7.76 -3.87 11.43
CA GLN A 42 7.56 -5.26 11.03
C GLN A 42 6.27 -5.85 11.60
N ARG A 43 6.01 -5.60 12.89
CA ARG A 43 4.81 -6.11 13.55
C ARG A 43 3.52 -5.45 13.08
N ASN A 44 3.54 -4.22 12.58
CA ASN A 44 2.29 -3.49 12.34
C ASN A 44 2.06 -3.06 10.88
N CYS A 45 3.13 -2.87 10.10
CA CYS A 45 3.07 -2.19 8.81
C CYS A 45 3.42 -3.08 7.60
N GLN A 46 3.78 -4.35 7.82
CA GLN A 46 4.17 -5.29 6.76
C GLN A 46 3.12 -6.40 6.50
N TRP A 47 1.98 -6.38 7.20
CA TRP A 47 0.99 -7.46 7.12
C TRP A 47 0.15 -7.41 5.84
N CYS A 48 -0.25 -6.22 5.43
CA CYS A 48 -1.22 -6.05 4.34
C CYS A 48 -0.57 -5.68 3.01
N HIS A 49 0.59 -5.03 3.03
CA HIS A 49 1.32 -4.60 1.84
C HIS A 49 2.82 -4.52 2.12
N SER A 50 3.62 -4.43 1.06
CA SER A 50 5.06 -4.19 1.19
C SER A 50 5.34 -2.77 1.66
N TYR A 51 6.57 -2.53 2.15
CA TYR A 51 7.03 -1.17 2.47
C TYR A 51 7.21 -0.27 1.25
N GLY A 52 7.04 -0.78 0.03
CA GLY A 52 7.05 0.04 -1.18
C GLY A 52 6.04 1.19 -1.12
N TYR A 53 4.90 0.98 -0.44
CA TYR A 53 3.91 2.04 -0.21
C TYR A 53 4.43 3.19 0.66
N ILE A 54 5.33 2.91 1.61
CA ILE A 54 5.99 3.93 2.44
C ILE A 54 7.07 4.63 1.62
N LEU A 55 7.94 3.86 0.94
CA LEU A 55 9.06 4.38 0.17
C LEU A 55 8.61 5.28 -0.99
N ASN A 56 7.45 5.01 -1.58
CA ASN A 56 6.91 5.78 -2.70
C ASN A 56 6.20 7.09 -2.29
N GLN A 57 6.07 7.44 -1.01
CA GLN A 57 5.48 8.73 -0.59
C GLN A 57 6.46 9.91 -0.74
N GLY A 58 7.77 9.63 -0.91
CA GLY A 58 8.81 10.64 -0.76
C GLY A 58 8.97 11.11 0.69
N LYS A 59 9.78 12.16 0.89
CA LYS A 59 9.97 12.75 2.22
C LYS A 59 8.77 13.60 2.62
N GLN A 60 8.16 13.32 3.77
CA GLN A 60 6.90 13.96 4.21
C GLN A 60 6.98 14.58 5.61
N SER A 61 6.00 15.39 5.99
CA SER A 61 5.96 15.99 7.33
C SER A 61 5.60 14.96 8.41
N LYS A 62 5.85 15.31 9.68
CA LYS A 62 5.45 14.46 10.80
C LYS A 62 3.92 14.30 10.88
N GLU A 63 3.19 15.39 10.67
CA GLU A 63 1.72 15.38 10.61
C GLU A 63 1.20 14.46 9.50
N PHE A 64 1.81 14.50 8.31
CA PHE A 64 1.47 13.56 7.24
C PHE A 64 1.63 12.11 7.70
N TRP A 65 2.80 11.75 8.23
CA TRP A 65 3.06 10.37 8.65
C TRP A 65 2.13 9.93 9.78
N HIS A 66 1.82 10.82 10.72
CA HIS A 66 0.85 10.56 11.78
C HIS A 66 -0.53 10.23 11.21
N HIS A 67 -1.03 11.05 10.27
CA HIS A 67 -2.31 10.80 9.62
C HIS A 67 -2.34 9.50 8.83
N ILE A 68 -1.24 9.12 8.17
CA ILE A 68 -1.13 7.82 7.49
C ILE A 68 -1.21 6.67 8.49
N VAL A 69 -0.48 6.72 9.60
CA VAL A 69 -0.52 5.68 10.64
C VAL A 69 -1.92 5.57 11.25
N LEU A 70 -2.57 6.70 11.56
CA LEU A 70 -3.96 6.72 12.03
C LEU A 70 -4.91 6.13 11.00
N LYS A 71 -4.75 6.45 9.72
CA LYS A 71 -5.56 5.86 8.63
C LYS A 71 -5.41 4.33 8.60
N MET A 72 -4.19 3.80 8.74
CA MET A 72 -3.97 2.35 8.77
C MET A 72 -4.70 1.69 9.94
N ARG A 73 -4.68 2.32 11.12
CA ARG A 73 -5.35 1.82 12.32
C ARG A 73 -6.87 1.93 12.22
N ASP A 74 -7.39 3.11 11.87
CA ASP A 74 -8.81 3.44 12.04
C ASP A 74 -9.65 3.03 10.83
N VAL A 75 -9.11 3.18 9.62
CA VAL A 75 -9.84 2.89 8.37
C VAL A 75 -9.57 1.47 7.88
N TYR A 76 -8.30 1.03 7.97
CA TYR A 76 -7.91 -0.31 7.51
C TYR A 76 -7.77 -1.33 8.63
N HIS A 77 -8.06 -0.93 9.88
CA HIS A 77 -8.11 -1.82 11.05
C HIS A 77 -6.81 -2.61 11.29
N ALA A 78 -5.67 -2.04 10.90
CA ALA A 78 -4.37 -2.60 11.26
C ALA A 78 -4.25 -2.62 12.80
N PRO A 79 -3.65 -3.66 13.40
CA PRO A 79 -3.60 -3.88 14.85
C PRO A 79 -2.58 -2.96 15.56
N ILE A 80 -2.63 -1.66 15.27
CA ILE A 80 -1.72 -0.64 15.82
C ILE A 80 -2.30 -0.11 17.13
N ASN A 81 -1.63 -0.38 18.24
CA ASN A 81 -2.00 0.21 19.53
C ASN A 81 -1.46 1.66 19.67
N PRO A 82 -1.95 2.46 20.64
CA PRO A 82 -1.54 3.86 20.79
C PRO A 82 -0.04 4.09 21.07
N ARG A 83 0.67 3.11 21.65
CA ARG A 83 2.12 3.19 21.85
C ARG A 83 2.83 3.01 20.50
N ASP A 84 2.47 1.97 19.77
CA ASP A 84 3.07 1.62 18.49
C ASP A 84 2.78 2.67 17.42
N GLU A 85 1.61 3.31 17.46
CA GLU A 85 1.28 4.46 16.60
C GLU A 85 2.31 5.59 16.74
N LYS A 86 2.61 5.99 17.99
CA LYS A 86 3.60 7.04 18.26
C LYS A 86 4.97 6.62 17.77
N ILE A 87 5.41 5.39 18.08
CA ILE A 87 6.72 4.89 17.66
C ILE A 87 6.81 4.83 16.14
N ALA A 88 5.79 4.33 15.44
CA ALA A 88 5.75 4.27 13.99
C ALA A 88 5.78 5.67 13.37
N THR A 89 5.02 6.62 13.93
CA THR A 89 5.03 8.02 13.47
C THR A 89 6.43 8.63 13.61
N GLU A 90 7.10 8.46 14.75
CA GLU A 90 8.46 8.98 14.95
C GLU A 90 9.48 8.29 14.06
N TYR A 91 9.40 6.96 13.90
CA TYR A 91 10.29 6.21 13.02
C TYR A 91 10.15 6.69 11.56
N LEU A 92 8.91 6.82 11.08
CA LEU A 92 8.63 7.25 9.72
C LEU A 92 9.11 8.69 9.49
N PHE A 93 8.88 9.59 10.44
CA PHE A 93 9.38 10.95 10.33
C PHE A 93 10.91 11.04 10.42
N ARG A 94 11.56 10.23 11.25
CA ARG A 94 13.02 10.22 11.40
C ARG A 94 13.73 9.82 10.11
N HIS A 95 13.24 8.78 9.44
CA HIS A 95 13.92 8.19 8.28
C HIS A 95 13.35 8.63 6.94
N TYR A 96 12.06 8.98 6.90
CA TYR A 96 11.31 9.34 5.70
C TYR A 96 10.64 10.72 5.84
N GLY A 97 11.11 11.53 6.79
CA GLY A 97 10.63 12.90 6.99
C GLY A 97 11.30 13.93 6.08
N ASN A 98 10.61 15.04 5.86
CA ASN A 98 11.15 16.23 5.20
C ASN A 98 11.69 17.29 6.19
N GLY A 99 11.78 16.95 7.48
CA GLY A 99 12.22 17.86 8.55
C GLY A 99 11.16 18.84 9.04
N LYS A 100 9.94 18.84 8.47
CA LYS A 100 8.82 19.69 8.90
C LYS A 100 7.87 18.92 9.79
N LEU A 101 7.40 19.58 10.85
CA LEU A 101 6.41 18.99 11.74
C LEU A 101 4.99 19.00 11.14
N LYS A 102 4.69 19.98 10.28
CA LYS A 102 3.42 20.14 9.56
C LYS A 102 3.66 20.12 8.06
#